data_AF-A0A1X7JAG2-F1
#
_entry.id   AF-A0A1X7JAG2-F1
#
_cell.length_a   1.000
_cell.length_b   1.000
_cell.length_c   1.000
_cell.angle_alpha   90.00
_cell.angle_beta   90.00
_cell.angle_gamma   90.00
#
_symmetry.space_group_name_H-M   'P 1'
#
loop_
_entity.id
_entity.type
_entity.pdbx_description
1 polymer ?
#
loop_
_entity_poly.entity_id
_entity_poly.type
_entity_poly.pdbx_seq_one_letter_code
_entity_poly.pdbx_strand_id
1 'polypeptide(L)'
;MKNNILINYPKANSSPVMVDYRVSNEGKLKTISCAVSNAQILPSWLEMQKFELVALKEKDGYSLLFHEKKFDKNLDTVLFIDQVFERIMEARNQPIN
;
A
#
# COMPACT_ATOMS: atom_id res chain seq x y z
N MET A 1 0.66 -5.47 16.12
CA MET A 1 1.99 -5.78 15.55
C MET A 1 2.28 -4.80 14.41
N LYS A 2 3.52 -4.30 14.33
CA LYS A 2 3.98 -3.44 13.23
C LYS A 2 4.65 -4.39 12.23
N ASN A 3 4.10 -4.51 11.02
CA ASN A 3 4.70 -5.30 9.96
C ASN A 3 5.43 -4.36 9.00
N ASN A 4 6.36 -4.89 8.21
CA ASN A 4 6.99 -4.14 7.15
C ASN A 4 7.02 -4.94 5.85
N ILE A 5 7.09 -4.23 4.74
CA ILE A 5 7.23 -4.82 3.41
C ILE A 5 8.19 -3.97 2.59
N LEU A 6 9.04 -4.63 1.80
CA LEU A 6 9.97 -3.97 0.90
C LEU A 6 9.37 -3.97 -0.50
N ILE A 7 9.19 -2.79 -1.09
CA ILE A 7 8.62 -2.62 -2.41
C ILE A 7 9.70 -2.21 -3.39
N ASN A 8 9.91 -3.05 -4.40
CA ASN A 8 10.80 -2.78 -5.52
C ASN A 8 9.96 -2.20 -6.65
N TYR A 9 9.90 -0.88 -6.73
CA TYR A 9 9.22 -0.18 -7.82
C TYR A 9 10.06 -0.33 -9.11
N PRO A 10 9.48 -0.65 -10.27
CA PRO A 10 10.22 -1.05 -11.48
C PRO A 10 10.88 0.11 -12.26
N LYS A 11 11.16 1.25 -11.63
CA LYS A 11 11.81 2.39 -12.29
C LYS A 11 13.33 2.21 -12.23
N ALA A 12 14.03 2.43 -13.35
CA ALA A 12 15.47 2.14 -13.48
C ALA A 12 16.37 2.79 -12.41
N ASN A 13 15.92 3.90 -11.81
CA ASN A 13 16.63 4.65 -10.76
C ASN A 13 15.90 4.65 -9.40
N SER A 14 14.90 3.79 -9.17
CA SER A 14 14.22 3.74 -7.87
C SER A 14 14.92 2.78 -6.92
N SER A 15 15.30 3.31 -5.76
CA SER A 15 15.69 2.49 -4.60
C SER A 15 14.50 1.72 -4.06
N PRO A 16 14.69 0.51 -3.51
CA PRO A 16 13.67 -0.21 -2.75
C PRO A 16 13.12 0.67 -1.62
N VAL A 17 11.79 0.63 -1.45
CA VAL A 17 11.10 1.44 -0.43
C VAL A 17 10.52 0.52 0.64
N MET A 18 10.97 0.71 1.89
CA MET A 18 10.42 0.01 3.05
C MET A 18 9.16 0.71 3.56
N VAL A 19 8.07 -0.04 3.65
CA VAL A 19 6.77 0.43 4.13
C VAL A 19 6.41 -0.34 5.40
N ASP A 20 6.29 0.39 6.50
CA ASP A 20 5.66 -0.11 7.71
C ASP A 20 4.15 -0.10 7.53
N TYR A 21 3.46 -1.18 7.92
CA TYR A 21 2.01 -1.22 7.86
C TYR A 21 1.38 -1.87 9.08
N ARG A 22 0.12 -1.48 9.33
CA ARG A 22 -0.76 -2.08 10.32
C ARG A 22 -2.10 -2.36 9.68
N VAL A 23 -2.72 -3.46 10.07
CA VAL A 23 -4.04 -3.83 9.56
C VAL A 23 -5.03 -3.89 10.71
N SER A 24 -6.12 -3.16 10.56
CA SER A 24 -7.33 -3.31 11.36
C SER A 24 -8.42 -3.93 10.49
N ASN A 25 -9.27 -4.75 11.10
CA ASN A 25 -10.48 -5.24 10.45
C ASN A 25 -11.67 -4.80 11.29
N GLU A 26 -12.64 -4.14 10.68
CA GLU A 26 -13.87 -3.70 11.29
C GLU A 26 -15.05 -4.19 10.45
N GLY A 27 -15.73 -5.23 10.92
CA GLY A 27 -16.79 -5.90 10.16
C GLY A 27 -16.28 -6.48 8.84
N LYS A 28 -16.80 -5.97 7.71
CA LYS A 28 -16.36 -6.35 6.36
C LYS A 28 -15.22 -5.48 5.83
N LEU A 29 -14.86 -4.42 6.53
CA LEU A 29 -13.80 -3.51 6.10
C LEU A 29 -12.46 -3.95 6.68
N LYS A 30 -11.44 -3.87 5.84
CA LYS A 30 -10.05 -4.06 6.21
C LYS A 30 -9.32 -2.77 5.89
N THR A 31 -8.79 -2.12 6.92
CA THR A 31 -8.02 -0.90 6.79
C THR A 31 -6.55 -1.22 7.00
N ILE A 32 -5.72 -0.85 6.03
CA ILE A 32 -4.26 -1.01 6.06
C ILE A 32 -3.66 0.39 6.13
N SER A 33 -3.25 0.80 7.32
CA SER A 33 -2.53 2.06 7.53
C SER A 33 -1.05 1.83 7.25
N CYS A 34 -0.53 2.54 6.25
CA CYS A 34 0.84 2.42 5.76
C CYS A 34 1.64 3.69 6.09
N ALA A 35 2.92 3.51 6.41
CA ALA A 35 3.89 4.56 6.60
C ALA A 35 5.22 4.14 5.98
N VAL A 36 5.75 4.95 5.07
CA VAL A 36 7.09 4.78 4.53
C VAL A 36 8.09 5.06 5.65
N SER A 37 9.10 4.20 5.78
CA SER A 37 10.12 4.36 6.82
C SER A 37 10.93 5.63 6.60
N ASN A 38 11.08 6.46 7.63
CA ASN A 38 11.87 7.71 7.58
C ASN A 38 13.39 7.45 7.57
N ALA A 39 13.84 6.21 7.73
CA ALA A 39 15.26 5.85 7.81
C ALA A 39 15.96 5.73 6.44
N GLN A 40 15.26 6.03 5.35
CA GLN A 40 15.76 5.87 3.98
C GLN A 40 15.59 7.14 3.16
N ILE A 41 16.48 7.34 2.18
CA ILE A 41 16.34 8.40 1.17
C ILE A 41 15.12 8.06 0.32
N LEU A 42 14.12 8.93 0.35
CA LEU A 42 12.90 8.73 -0.41
C LEU A 42 13.11 9.14 -1.87
N PRO A 43 12.58 8.35 -2.83
CA PRO A 43 12.56 8.77 -4.21
C PRO A 43 11.77 10.08 -4.36
N SER A 44 12.23 10.99 -5.21
CA SER A 44 11.60 12.30 -5.43
C SER A 44 10.18 12.21 -5.99
N TRP A 45 9.83 11.09 -6.63
CA TRP A 45 8.49 10.83 -7.15
C TRP A 45 7.51 10.36 -6.06
N LEU A 46 7.98 9.96 -4.87
CA LEU A 46 7.11 9.48 -3.80
C LEU A 46 6.55 10.64 -2.98
N GLU A 47 5.37 11.12 -3.37
CA GLU A 47 4.74 12.30 -2.76
C GLU A 47 4.02 12.00 -1.44
N MET A 48 3.81 10.72 -1.11
CA MET A 48 3.11 10.29 0.10
C MET A 48 3.96 9.37 0.97
N GLN A 49 4.16 9.78 2.22
CA GLN A 49 4.86 8.98 3.24
C GLN A 49 3.89 8.22 4.14
N LYS A 50 2.62 8.62 4.21
CA LYS A 50 1.59 7.96 5.00
C LYS A 50 0.31 7.91 4.19
N PHE A 51 -0.32 6.76 4.14
CA PHE A 51 -1.54 6.54 3.38
C PHE A 51 -2.33 5.37 3.96
N GLU A 52 -3.63 5.33 3.65
CA GLU A 52 -4.53 4.28 4.11
C GLU A 52 -5.19 3.60 2.92
N LEU A 53 -5.14 2.27 2.94
CA LEU A 53 -5.78 1.41 1.96
C LEU A 53 -6.96 0.74 2.66
N VAL A 54 -8.17 1.00 2.19
CA VAL A 54 -9.37 0.35 2.73
C VAL A 54 -9.85 -0.63 1.69
N ALA A 55 -10.01 -1.89 2.09
CA ALA A 55 -10.56 -2.94 1.25
C ALA A 55 -11.84 -3.50 1.87
N LEU A 56 -12.80 -3.83 1.00
CA LEU A 56 -14.02 -4.51 1.37
C LEU A 56 -13.85 -6.02 1.18
N LYS A 57 -14.19 -6.80 2.20
CA LYS A 57 -14.25 -8.26 2.11
C LYS A 57 -15.52 -8.68 1.37
N GLU A 58 -15.33 -9.32 0.22
CA GLU A 58 -16.38 -9.94 -0.59
C GLU A 58 -16.35 -11.46 -0.42
N LYS A 59 -17.19 -12.20 -1.17
CA LYS A 59 -17.28 -13.66 -1.05
C LYS A 59 -15.97 -14.35 -1.42
N ASP A 60 -15.32 -13.87 -2.48
CA ASP A 60 -14.18 -14.55 -3.10
C ASP A 60 -12.83 -13.82 -2.88
N GLY A 61 -12.84 -12.66 -2.22
CA GLY A 61 -11.62 -11.87 -2.04
C GLY A 61 -11.82 -10.53 -1.34
N TYR A 62 -10.81 -9.69 -1.47
CA TYR A 62 -10.81 -8.30 -1.01
C TYR A 62 -10.75 -7.36 -2.20
N SER A 63 -11.66 -6.40 -2.23
CA SER A 63 -11.70 -5.36 -3.27
C SER A 63 -11.23 -4.04 -2.67
N LEU A 64 -10.20 -3.42 -3.26
CA LEU A 64 -9.72 -2.12 -2.79
C LEU A 64 -10.80 -1.06 -3.04
N LEU A 65 -11.21 -0.35 -2.01
CA LEU A 65 -12.11 0.78 -2.15
C LEU A 65 -11.35 1.96 -2.74
N PHE A 66 -11.95 2.56 -3.76
CA PHE A 66 -11.42 3.76 -4.39
C PHE A 66 -11.33 4.91 -3.37
N HIS A 67 -10.14 5.50 -3.24
CA HIS A 67 -9.92 6.71 -2.48
C HIS A 67 -9.46 7.82 -3.43
N GLU A 68 -10.33 8.80 -3.65
CA GLU A 68 -10.09 9.94 -4.55
C GLU A 68 -8.80 10.70 -4.21
N LYS A 69 -8.47 10.83 -2.92
CA LYS A 69 -7.21 11.45 -2.43
C LYS A 69 -5.93 10.74 -2.91
N LYS A 70 -6.03 9.48 -3.35
CA LYS A 70 -4.94 8.74 -3.97
C LYS A 70 -4.61 9.31 -5.36
N PHE A 71 -5.61 9.80 -6.08
CA PHE A 71 -5.51 10.23 -7.49
C PHE A 71 -5.16 11.72 -7.67
N ASP A 72 -5.12 12.50 -6.60
CA ASP A 72 -4.53 13.85 -6.60
C ASP A 72 -2.98 13.83 -6.67
N LYS A 73 -2.38 12.64 -6.76
CA LYS A 73 -0.93 12.43 -6.76
C LYS A 73 -0.42 12.07 -8.14
N ASN A 74 0.89 12.22 -8.32
CA ASN A 74 1.52 11.74 -9.54
C ASN A 74 1.27 10.23 -9.74
N LEU A 75 1.22 9.81 -11.00
CA LEU A 75 0.92 8.43 -11.40
C LEU A 75 1.86 7.41 -10.73
N ASP A 76 3.14 7.74 -10.56
CA ASP A 76 4.11 6.85 -9.93
C ASP A 76 3.75 6.54 -8.45
N THR A 77 3.27 7.54 -7.71
CA THR A 77 2.80 7.37 -6.33
C THR A 77 1.55 6.50 -6.28
N VAL A 78 0.63 6.67 -7.22
CA VAL A 78 -0.59 5.85 -7.32
C VAL A 78 -0.23 4.38 -7.53
N LEU A 79 0.62 4.11 -8.54
CA LEU A 79 1.06 2.76 -8.89
C LEU A 79 1.86 2.11 -7.76
N PHE A 80 2.70 2.89 -7.07
CA PHE A 80 3.41 2.41 -5.89
C PHE A 80 2.44 1.96 -4.79
N ILE A 81 1.39 2.74 -4.51
CA ILE A 81 0.39 2.41 -3.49
C ILE A 81 -0.40 1.13 -3.87
N ASP A 82 -0.72 0.93 -5.15
CA ASP A 82 -1.32 -0.33 -5.63
C ASP A 82 -0.39 -1.52 -5.42
N GLN A 83 0.89 -1.38 -5.78
CA GLN A 83 1.88 -2.44 -5.57
C GLN A 83 2.05 -2.77 -4.08
N VAL A 84 1.99 -1.76 -3.19
CA VAL A 84 2.01 -1.98 -1.73
C VAL A 84 0.81 -2.83 -1.30
N PHE A 85 -0.38 -2.50 -1.79
CA PHE A 85 -1.59 -3.24 -1.46
C PHE A 85 -1.49 -4.70 -1.88
N GLU A 86 -1.14 -4.95 -3.14
CA GLU A 86 -1.02 -6.30 -3.70
C GLU A 86 -0.03 -7.14 -2.90
N ARG A 87 1.15 -6.58 -2.62
CA ARG A 87 2.20 -7.27 -1.88
C ARG A 87 1.81 -7.56 -0.43
N ILE A 88 1.07 -6.67 0.22
CA ILE A 88 0.56 -6.92 1.59
C ILE A 88 -0.49 -8.03 1.58
N MET A 89 -1.38 -8.07 0.58
CA MET A 89 -2.40 -9.12 0.47
C MET A 89 -1.78 -10.48 0.14
N GLU A 90 -0.83 -10.52 -0.80
CA GLU A 90 -0.06 -11.71 -1.16
C GLU A 90 0.69 -12.27 0.05
N ALA A 91 1.44 -11.43 0.78
CA ALA A 91 2.17 -11.82 1.98
C ALA A 91 1.27 -12.37 3.11
N ARG A 92 -0.04 -12.09 3.03
CA ARG A 92 -1.05 -12.56 3.99
C ARG A 92 -1.95 -13.66 3.43
N ASN A 93 -1.65 -14.20 2.24
CA ASN A 93 -2.47 -15.19 1.53
C ASN A 93 -3.94 -14.76 1.42
N GLN A 94 -4.18 -13.47 1.14
CA GLN A 94 -5.53 -12.92 0.99
C GLN A 94 -5.80 -12.68 -0.50
N PRO A 95 -6.77 -13.38 -1.11
CA PRO A 95 -7.11 -13.16 -2.51
C PRO A 95 -7.67 -11.75 -2.71
N ILE A 96 -7.25 -11.12 -3.81
CA ILE A 96 -7.73 -9.83 -4.29
C ILE A 96 -8.67 -10.11 -5.47
N ASN A 97 -9.79 -9.39 -5.53
CA ASN A 97 -10.76 -9.45 -6.63
C ASN A 97 -10.46 -8.40 -7.70
#